data_AF-A0A061QPB8-F1
#
_entry.id   AF-A0A061QPB8-F1
#
_cell.length_a   1.000
_cell.length_b   1.000
_cell.length_c   1.000
_cell.angle_alpha   90.00
_cell.angle_beta   90.00
_cell.angle_gamma   90.00
#
_symmetry.space_group_name_H-M   'P 1'
#
loop_
_entity.id
_entity.type
_entity.pdbx_description
1 polymer ?
#
loop_
_entity_poly.entity_id
_entity_poly.type
_entity_poly.pdbx_seq_one_letter_code
_entity_poly.pdbx_strand_id
1 'polypeptide(L)'
;MEDALLQCLVGNLDSDLKVRQTAESQLSFASAQPGFGLALTRITLEASVPFGVRQLAAVVLKQYVKRHWERDAKHFEEPVVSEADKSAIRAALPAGLHDEIPKIRTAVGMAIASIAKWDWP
;
A
#
# COMPACT_ATOMS: atom_id res chain seq x y z
N MET A 1 8.25 2.93 -11.53
CA MET A 1 7.99 2.09 -10.33
C MET A 1 6.52 1.67 -10.29
N GLU A 2 5.58 2.60 -10.42
CA GLU A 2 4.14 2.32 -10.38
C GLU A 2 3.70 1.24 -11.38
N ASP A 3 4.15 1.28 -12.63
CA ASP A 3 3.79 0.25 -13.63
C ASP A 3 4.27 -1.16 -13.23
N ALA A 4 5.51 -1.26 -12.72
CA ALA A 4 6.05 -2.53 -12.27
C ALA A 4 5.30 -3.05 -11.03
N LEU A 5 4.94 -2.15 -10.11
CA LEU A 5 4.15 -2.49 -8.93
C LEU A 5 2.73 -2.92 -9.31
N LEU A 6 2.11 -2.25 -10.27
CA LEU A 6 0.80 -2.60 -10.82
C LEU A 6 0.84 -4.02 -11.40
N GLN A 7 1.86 -4.34 -12.20
CA GLN A 7 2.06 -5.69 -12.73
C GLN A 7 2.22 -6.74 -11.62
N CYS A 8 2.96 -6.43 -10.55
CA CYS A 8 3.08 -7.33 -9.39
C CYS A 8 1.73 -7.56 -8.71
N LEU A 9 0.95 -6.49 -8.50
CA LEU A 9 -0.37 -6.60 -7.87
C LEU A 9 -1.36 -7.39 -8.75
N VAL A 10 -1.31 -7.21 -10.07
CA VAL A 10 -2.09 -8.02 -11.01
C VAL A 10 -1.68 -9.49 -10.94
N GLY A 11 -0.37 -9.78 -10.92
CA GLY A 11 0.14 -11.15 -10.81
C GLY A 11 -0.24 -11.85 -9.49
N ASN A 12 -0.43 -11.10 -8.40
CA ASN A 12 -0.93 -11.65 -7.13
C ASN A 12 -2.39 -12.10 -7.19
N LEU A 13 -3.17 -11.57 -8.14
CA LEU A 13 -4.56 -11.95 -8.36
C LEU A 13 -4.72 -13.03 -9.44
N ASP A 14 -3.61 -13.53 -9.99
CA ASP A 14 -3.62 -14.57 -11.01
C ASP A 14 -4.05 -15.93 -10.43
N SER A 15 -4.67 -16.76 -11.26
CA SER A 15 -5.02 -18.13 -10.89
C SER A 15 -3.81 -19.07 -10.81
N ASP A 16 -2.75 -18.81 -11.58
CA ASP A 16 -1.53 -19.61 -11.60
C ASP A 16 -0.72 -19.38 -10.32
N LEU A 17 -0.42 -20.46 -9.61
CA LEU A 17 0.38 -20.44 -8.39
C LEU A 17 1.80 -19.88 -8.62
N LYS A 18 2.45 -20.21 -9.74
CA LYS A 18 3.82 -19.77 -10.03
C LYS A 18 3.87 -18.26 -10.27
N VAL A 19 2.87 -17.73 -10.97
CA VAL A 19 2.73 -16.29 -11.23
C VAL A 19 2.56 -15.55 -9.90
N ARG A 20 1.64 -16.03 -9.04
CA ARG A 20 1.43 -15.45 -7.72
C ARG A 20 2.68 -15.46 -6.84
N GLN A 21 3.36 -16.60 -6.71
CA GLN A 21 4.58 -16.71 -5.90
C GLN A 21 5.69 -15.77 -6.37
N THR A 22 5.84 -15.63 -7.70
CA THR A 22 6.80 -14.71 -8.29
C THR A 22 6.44 -13.26 -7.94
N ALA A 23 5.16 -12.91 -8.08
CA ALA A 23 4.67 -11.57 -7.81
C ALA A 23 4.72 -11.21 -6.30
N GLU A 24 4.46 -12.17 -5.41
CA GLU A 24 4.62 -12.02 -3.96
C GLU A 24 6.08 -11.76 -3.58
N SER A 25 7.01 -12.50 -4.19
CA SER A 25 8.45 -12.31 -3.98
C SER A 25 8.90 -10.93 -4.46
N GLN A 26 8.39 -10.47 -5.60
CA GLN A 26 8.64 -9.13 -6.13
C GLN A 26 8.09 -8.03 -5.22
N LEU A 27 6.87 -8.19 -4.69
CA LEU A 27 6.30 -7.26 -3.70
C LEU A 27 7.15 -7.20 -2.43
N SER A 28 7.59 -8.36 -1.92
CA SER A 28 8.46 -8.42 -0.74
C SER A 28 9.76 -7.65 -0.97
N PHE A 29 10.39 -7.82 -2.14
CA PHE A 29 11.60 -7.08 -2.49
C PHE A 29 11.33 -5.57 -2.67
N ALA A 30 10.22 -5.23 -3.33
CA ALA A 30 9.84 -3.85 -3.60
C ALA A 30 9.50 -3.07 -2.32
N SER A 31 9.06 -3.75 -1.25
CA SER A 31 8.74 -3.11 0.03
C SER A 31 9.91 -2.34 0.65
N ALA A 32 11.15 -2.77 0.37
CA ALA A 32 12.35 -2.09 0.85
C ALA A 32 12.75 -0.87 0.00
N GLN A 33 12.08 -0.60 -1.12
CA GLN A 33 12.45 0.47 -2.04
C GLN A 33 11.77 1.80 -1.66
N PRO A 34 12.48 2.95 -1.76
CA PRO A 34 11.88 4.27 -1.54
C PRO A 34 10.69 4.53 -2.46
N GLY A 35 9.64 5.20 -1.97
CA GLY A 35 8.45 5.48 -2.75
C GLY A 35 7.47 4.31 -2.93
N PHE A 36 7.76 3.11 -2.41
CA PHE A 36 6.85 1.95 -2.48
C PHE A 36 5.47 2.24 -1.87
N GLY A 37 5.42 2.78 -0.65
CA GLY A 37 4.16 3.13 0.01
C GLY A 37 3.38 4.23 -0.73
N LEU A 38 4.09 5.19 -1.33
CA LEU A 38 3.48 6.25 -2.13
C LEU A 38 2.88 5.69 -3.44
N ALA A 39 3.59 4.78 -4.10
CA ALA A 39 3.09 4.10 -5.30
C ALA A 39 1.83 3.26 -4.99
N LEU A 40 1.81 2.52 -3.88
CA LEU A 40 0.59 1.81 -3.43
C LEU A 40 -0.58 2.75 -3.16
N THR A 41 -0.29 3.92 -2.56
CA THR A 41 -1.30 4.95 -2.29
C THR A 41 -1.88 5.47 -3.61
N ARG A 42 -1.05 5.80 -4.60
CA ARG A 42 -1.50 6.25 -5.92
C ARG A 42 -2.35 5.21 -6.63
N ILE A 43 -1.91 3.94 -6.66
CA ILE A 43 -2.67 2.84 -7.27
C ILE A 43 -4.02 2.64 -6.56
N THR A 44 -4.05 2.78 -5.23
CA THR A 44 -5.31 2.68 -4.45
C THR A 44 -6.30 3.77 -4.87
N LEU A 45 -5.82 4.99 -5.12
CA LEU A 45 -6.65 6.16 -5.41
C LEU A 45 -7.00 6.31 -6.90
N GLU A 46 -6.31 5.61 -7.78
CA GLU A 46 -6.50 5.70 -9.23
C GLU A 46 -7.78 4.99 -9.68
N ALA A 47 -8.82 5.74 -10.05
CA ALA A 47 -10.12 5.21 -10.41
C ALA A 47 -10.10 4.36 -11.70
N SER A 48 -9.13 4.59 -12.59
CA SER A 48 -8.96 3.79 -13.81
C SER A 48 -8.42 2.38 -13.57
N VAL A 49 -7.83 2.10 -12.40
CA VAL A 49 -7.30 0.78 -12.05
C VAL A 49 -8.44 -0.17 -11.65
N PRO A 50 -8.41 -1.45 -12.05
CA PRO A 50 -9.43 -2.42 -11.65
C PRO A 50 -9.59 -2.53 -10.13
N PHE A 51 -10.84 -2.61 -9.67
CA PHE A 51 -11.19 -2.67 -8.24
C PHE A 51 -10.34 -3.65 -7.43
N GLY A 52 -10.14 -4.89 -7.92
CA GLY A 52 -9.39 -5.92 -7.20
C GLY A 52 -7.94 -5.50 -6.93
N VAL A 53 -7.30 -4.84 -7.90
CA VAL A 53 -5.92 -4.35 -7.78
C VAL A 53 -5.85 -3.18 -6.81
N ARG A 54 -6.81 -2.24 -6.87
CA ARG A 54 -6.91 -1.11 -5.93
C ARG A 54 -7.13 -1.58 -4.50
N GLN A 55 -8.01 -2.56 -4.31
CA GLN A 55 -8.29 -3.15 -3.01
C GLN A 55 -7.05 -3.86 -2.45
N LEU A 56 -6.34 -4.65 -3.28
CA LEU A 56 -5.11 -5.30 -2.88
C LEU A 56 -4.02 -4.28 -2.52
N ALA A 57 -3.85 -3.22 -3.33
CA ALA A 57 -2.89 -2.14 -3.05
C ALA A 57 -3.11 -1.51 -1.67
N ALA A 58 -4.37 -1.24 -1.30
CA ALA A 58 -4.72 -0.70 0.02
C ALA A 58 -4.40 -1.67 1.16
N VAL A 59 -4.63 -2.98 0.94
CA VAL A 59 -4.30 -4.03 1.92
C VAL A 59 -2.78 -4.12 2.11
N VAL A 60 -2.01 -4.13 1.03
CA VAL A 60 -0.55 -4.15 1.06
C VAL A 60 -0.02 -2.86 1.72
N LEU A 61 -0.61 -1.70 1.44
CA LEU A 61 -0.23 -0.43 2.07
C LEU A 61 -0.41 -0.49 3.59
N LYS A 62 -1.53 -1.03 4.07
CA LYS A 62 -1.76 -1.22 5.50
C LYS A 62 -0.73 -2.17 6.13
N GLN A 63 -0.32 -3.22 5.41
CA GLN A 63 0.74 -4.12 5.89
C GLN A 63 2.10 -3.42 5.92
N TYR A 64 2.38 -2.62 4.89
CA TYR A 64 3.59 -1.81 4.80
C TYR A 64 3.70 -0.82 5.97
N VAL A 65 2.62 -0.09 6.29
CA VAL A 65 2.57 0.80 7.47
C VAL A 65 2.87 0.03 8.76
N LYS A 66 2.33 -1.18 8.94
CA LYS A 66 2.60 -1.97 10.14
C LYS A 66 4.05 -2.41 10.30
N ARG A 67 4.79 -2.54 9.19
CA ARG A 67 6.15 -3.10 9.16
C ARG A 67 7.22 -2.03 9.05
N HIS A 68 6.96 -0.92 8.36
CA HIS A 68 8.02 0.04 8.02
C HIS A 68 7.79 1.44 8.62
N TRP A 69 6.61 1.76 9.15
CA TRP A 69 6.25 3.13 9.51
C TRP A 69 7.06 3.67 10.70
N GLU A 70 7.15 2.89 11.78
CA GLU A 70 7.94 3.24 12.96
C GLU A 70 8.81 2.08 13.42
N ARG A 71 10.01 2.42 13.90
CA ARG A 71 11.01 1.45 14.39
C ARG A 71 10.53 0.66 15.61
N ASP A 72 9.64 1.25 16.40
CA ASP A 72 9.06 0.66 17.61
C ASP A 72 7.91 -0.34 17.31
N ALA A 73 7.58 -0.56 16.03
CA ALA A 73 6.59 -1.56 15.67
C ALA A 73 7.05 -2.98 16.03
N LYS A 74 6.16 -3.79 16.62
CA LYS A 74 6.44 -5.18 17.04
C LYS A 74 7.04 -6.05 15.93
N HIS A 75 6.64 -5.81 14.68
CA HIS A 75 7.09 -6.54 13.50
C HIS A 75 7.78 -5.59 12.52
N PHE A 76 8.60 -4.67 13.05
CA PHE A 76 9.33 -3.72 12.25
C PHE A 76 10.33 -4.42 11.29
N GLU A 77 10.39 -3.91 10.07
CA GLU A 77 11.28 -4.34 8.99
C GLU A 77 11.96 -3.07 8.44
N GLU A 78 13.30 -3.07 8.33
CA GLU A 78 14.02 -1.97 7.68
C GLU A 78 13.75 -1.97 6.15
N PRO A 79 13.79 -0.81 5.47
CA PRO A 79 14.05 0.52 6.01
C PRO A 79 12.79 1.15 6.63
N VAL A 80 13.01 2.06 7.59
CA VAL A 80 11.95 2.99 8.03
C VAL A 80 11.49 3.89 6.87
N VAL A 81 10.18 4.14 6.77
CA VAL A 81 9.63 5.06 5.75
C VAL A 81 10.21 6.46 5.94
N SER A 82 10.66 7.09 4.85
CA SER A 82 11.17 8.46 4.90
C SER A 82 10.06 9.45 5.28
N GLU A 83 10.39 10.54 6.00
CA GLU A 83 9.39 11.55 6.35
C GLU A 83 8.74 12.22 5.13
N ALA A 84 9.48 12.33 4.02
CA ALA A 84 8.93 12.82 2.75
C ALA A 84 7.83 11.89 2.22
N ASP A 85 8.07 10.57 2.21
CA ASP A 85 7.08 9.58 1.79
C ASP A 85 5.90 9.52 2.76
N LYS A 86 6.15 9.53 4.08
CA LYS A 86 5.09 9.57 5.08
C LYS A 86 4.18 10.79 4.87
N SER A 87 4.77 11.97 4.68
CA SER A 87 4.04 13.22 4.43
C SER A 87 3.18 13.13 3.15
N ALA A 88 3.75 12.63 2.06
CA ALA A 88 3.03 12.46 0.80
C ALA A 88 1.86 11.46 0.92
N ILE A 89 2.07 10.33 1.61
CA ILE A 89 1.03 9.32 1.86
C ILE A 89 -0.11 9.91 2.71
N ARG A 90 0.22 10.62 3.79
CA ARG A 90 -0.76 11.29 4.67
C ARG A 90 -1.59 12.33 3.91
N ALA A 91 -0.97 13.10 3.02
CA ALA A 91 -1.66 14.11 2.23
C ALA A 91 -2.60 13.48 1.17
N ALA A 92 -2.20 12.36 0.56
CA ALA A 92 -2.96 11.73 -0.53
C ALA A 92 -4.13 10.86 -0.04
N LEU A 93 -3.93 10.05 1.01
CA LEU A 93 -4.92 9.05 1.45
C LEU A 93 -6.33 9.58 1.72
N PRO A 94 -6.53 10.77 2.33
CA PRO A 94 -7.87 11.31 2.59
C PRO A 94 -8.74 11.44 1.34
N ALA A 95 -8.16 11.64 0.15
CA ALA A 95 -8.92 11.70 -1.11
C ALA A 95 -9.72 10.41 -1.35
N GLY A 96 -9.20 9.25 -0.93
CA GLY A 96 -9.86 7.96 -1.09
C GLY A 96 -11.06 7.72 -0.18
N LEU A 97 -11.29 8.59 0.82
CA LEU A 97 -12.49 8.53 1.65
C LEU A 97 -13.74 9.00 0.90
N HIS A 98 -13.60 9.63 -0.27
CA HIS A 98 -14.69 10.01 -1.16
C HIS A 98 -14.88 9.04 -2.34
N ASP A 99 -14.18 7.90 -2.36
CA ASP A 99 -14.27 6.96 -3.48
C ASP A 99 -15.70 6.43 -3.69
N GLU A 100 -16.13 6.26 -4.94
CA GLU A 100 -17.45 5.75 -5.28
C GLU A 100 -17.69 4.34 -4.72
N ILE A 101 -16.64 3.52 -4.65
CA ILE A 101 -16.71 2.12 -4.20
C ILE A 101 -16.56 2.07 -2.66
N PRO A 102 -17.61 1.62 -1.92
CA PRO A 102 -17.58 1.59 -0.45
C PRO A 102 -16.45 0.73 0.14
N LYS A 103 -16.06 -0.33 -0.56
CA LYS A 103 -14.95 -1.22 -0.16
C LYS A 103 -13.59 -0.51 -0.24
N ILE A 104 -13.39 0.38 -1.21
CA ILE A 104 -12.16 1.18 -1.30
C ILE A 104 -12.13 2.21 -0.17
N ARG A 105 -13.23 2.93 0.08
CA ARG A 105 -13.32 3.85 1.23
C ARG A 105 -12.98 3.16 2.55
N THR A 106 -13.51 1.95 2.76
CA THR A 106 -13.20 1.14 3.95
C THR A 106 -11.72 0.78 4.02
N ALA A 107 -11.12 0.31 2.92
CA ALA A 107 -9.71 -0.07 2.89
C ALA A 107 -8.78 1.14 3.15
N VAL A 108 -9.08 2.29 2.55
CA VAL A 108 -8.38 3.56 2.77
C VAL A 108 -8.52 4.01 4.23
N GLY A 109 -9.74 3.98 4.80
CA GLY A 109 -9.96 4.31 6.21
C GLY A 109 -9.15 3.42 7.15
N MET A 110 -9.02 2.13 6.84
CA MET A 110 -8.19 1.20 7.61
C MET A 110 -6.69 1.49 7.48
N ALA A 111 -6.22 2.00 6.34
CA ALA A 111 -4.84 2.44 6.17
C ALA A 111 -4.57 3.73 6.96
N ILE A 112 -5.47 4.72 6.89
CA ILE A 112 -5.39 5.96 7.69
C ILE A 112 -5.37 5.63 9.18
N ALA A 113 -6.28 4.78 9.66
CA ALA A 113 -6.30 4.36 11.06
C ALA A 113 -5.01 3.65 11.49
N SER A 114 -4.35 2.91 10.58
CA SER A 114 -3.07 2.28 10.88
C SER A 114 -1.91 3.27 11.00
N ILE A 115 -1.94 4.37 10.25
CA ILE A 115 -0.98 5.47 10.34
C ILE A 115 -1.23 6.28 11.61
N ALA A 116 -2.49 6.63 11.88
CA ALA A 116 -2.88 7.41 13.05
C ALA A 116 -2.51 6.74 14.38
N LYS A 117 -2.32 5.42 14.41
CA LYS A 117 -1.79 4.73 15.59
C LYS A 117 -0.41 5.27 16.04
N TRP A 118 0.39 5.74 15.09
CA TRP A 118 1.76 6.23 15.30
C TRP A 118 1.84 7.75 15.25
N ASP A 119 1.09 8.36 14.35
CA ASP A 119 1.24 9.79 14.01
C ASP A 119 0.25 10.71 14.73
N TRP A 120 -0.57 10.17 15.64
CA TRP A 120 -1.57 10.96 16.37
C TRP A 120 -1.37 10.87 17.89
N PRO A 121 -1.53 11.98 18.63
CA PRO A 121 -1.62 13.37 18.17
C PRO A 121 -0.27 13.97 17.75
#